data_AF-A0A699RVS0-F1
#
_entry.id   AF-A0A699RVS0-F1
#
_cell.length_a   1.000
_cell.length_b   1.000
_cell.length_c   1.000
_cell.angle_alpha   90.00
_cell.angle_beta   90.00
_cell.angle_gamma   90.00
#
_symmetry.space_group_name_H-M   'P 1'
#
loop_
_entity.id
_entity.type
_entity.pdbx_description
1 polymer ?
#
loop_
_entity_poly.entity_id
_entity_poly.type
_entity_poly.pdbx_seq_one_letter_code
_entity_poly.pdbx_strand_id
1 'polypeptide(L)' 'MAYEQSSSGPALNETTPGTISSGLVQKSSSSTSYVPPSRNDWDLLFQPLFDELLNPPPSVDNQDAKVI' A
#
# COMPACT_ATOMS: atom_id res chain seq x y z
N MET A 1 35.30 -16.09 38.62
CA MET A 1 34.88 -14.68 38.75
C MET A 1 33.38 -14.71 39.03
N ALA A 2 32.94 -14.17 40.17
CA ALA A 2 31.54 -13.76 40.40
C ALA A 2 31.24 -12.60 39.42
N TYR A 3 30.02 -12.26 39.02
CA TYR A 3 28.89 -11.82 39.84
C TYR A 3 27.62 -11.87 38.99
N GLU A 4 26.59 -12.51 39.56
CA GLU A 4 25.19 -12.43 39.16
C GLU A 4 24.74 -10.96 39.23
N GLN A 5 24.56 -10.29 38.09
CA GLN A 5 23.92 -8.98 38.07
C GLN A 5 22.43 -9.16 37.79
N SER A 6 21.73 -9.39 38.88
CA SER A 6 20.30 -9.19 39.04
C SER A 6 19.92 -7.75 38.68
N SER A 7 19.52 -7.51 37.43
CA SER A 7 18.57 -6.44 37.12
C SER A 7 17.24 -7.08 36.77
N SER A 8 16.58 -7.60 37.80
CA SER A 8 15.14 -7.87 37.73
C SER A 8 14.46 -6.51 37.59
N GLY A 9 14.21 -6.11 36.34
CA GLY A 9 13.36 -4.97 36.03
C GLY A 9 11.99 -5.16 36.69
N PRO A 10 11.21 -4.08 36.85
CA PRO A 10 9.91 -4.17 37.51
C PRO A 10 9.11 -5.29 36.85
N ALA A 11 8.72 -6.27 37.67
CA ALA A 11 7.88 -7.38 37.25
C ALA A 11 6.72 -6.77 36.47
N LEU A 12 6.59 -7.15 35.19
CA LEU A 12 5.42 -6.86 34.40
C LEU A 12 4.30 -7.60 35.12
N ASN A 13 3.68 -6.91 36.07
CA ASN A 13 2.55 -7.44 36.78
C ASN A 13 1.59 -7.87 35.68
N GLU A 14 1.28 -9.15 35.70
CA GLU A 14 0.31 -9.79 34.86
C GLU A 14 -0.99 -9.00 35.04
N THR A 15 -1.15 -7.94 34.25
CA THR A 15 -2.35 -7.14 34.20
C THR A 15 -3.33 -8.05 33.53
N THR A 16 -3.98 -8.85 34.37
CA THR A 16 -5.17 -9.64 34.17
C THR A 16 -5.50 -9.80 32.68
N PRO A 17 -5.42 -11.00 32.09
CA PRO A 17 -6.13 -11.30 30.86
C PRO A 17 -7.64 -11.30 31.15
N GLY A 18 -8.16 -10.16 31.60
CA GLY A 18 -9.56 -9.82 31.70
C GLY A 18 -9.97 -9.43 30.31
N THR A 19 -10.24 -10.47 29.52
CA THR A 19 -11.10 -10.50 28.33
C THR A 19 -11.88 -9.21 28.14
N ILE A 20 -11.28 -8.24 27.46
CA ILE A 20 -12.07 -7.22 26.76
C ILE A 20 -12.59 -7.88 25.48
N SER A 21 -13.55 -8.81 25.63
CA SER A 21 -14.44 -9.20 24.54
C SER A 21 -15.40 -8.04 24.26
N SER A 22 -14.85 -6.88 23.92
CA SER A 22 -15.61 -5.67 23.70
C SER A 22 -16.19 -5.70 22.30
N GLY A 23 -17.12 -6.63 22.03
CA GLY A 23 -18.11 -6.58 20.95
C GLY A 23 -17.62 -6.24 19.53
N LEU A 24 -16.30 -6.21 19.29
CA LEU A 24 -15.71 -5.91 18.02
C LEU A 24 -15.83 -7.19 17.24
N VAL A 25 -16.94 -7.31 16.51
CA VAL A 25 -17.04 -8.23 15.39
C VAL A 25 -15.72 -8.08 14.64
N GLN A 26 -14.90 -9.13 14.70
CA GLN A 26 -13.70 -9.19 13.88
C GLN A 26 -14.22 -9.13 12.45
N LYS A 27 -14.17 -7.93 11.87
CA LYS A 27 -14.45 -7.75 10.46
C LYS A 27 -13.35 -8.56 9.80
N SER A 28 -13.72 -9.70 9.24
CA SER A 28 -12.82 -10.62 8.59
C SER A 28 -12.00 -9.77 7.63
N SER A 29 -10.75 -9.48 8.01
CA SER A 29 -9.88 -8.72 7.13
C SER A 29 -9.62 -9.68 6.00
N SER A 30 -10.30 -9.44 4.88
CA SER A 30 -10.13 -10.26 3.69
C SER A 30 -8.68 -10.13 3.30
N SER A 31 -7.90 -11.17 3.60
CA SER A 31 -6.54 -11.30 3.14
C SER A 31 -6.63 -11.67 1.67
N THR A 32 -7.04 -10.71 0.85
CA THR A 32 -6.97 -10.89 -0.60
C THR A 32 -5.49 -10.99 -0.92
N SER A 33 -5.06 -12.18 -1.35
CA SER A 33 -3.69 -12.38 -1.78
C SER A 33 -3.44 -11.47 -2.97
N TYR A 34 -2.50 -10.53 -2.85
CA TYR A 34 -2.11 -9.71 -3.98
C TYR A 34 -1.39 -10.61 -4.99
N VAL A 35 -2.10 -10.97 -6.05
CA VAL A 35 -1.49 -11.62 -7.21
C VAL A 35 -1.07 -10.50 -8.15
N PRO A 36 0.24 -10.33 -8.41
CA PRO A 36 0.69 -9.32 -9.36
C PRO A 36 0.10 -9.65 -10.74
N PRO A 37 -0.42 -8.65 -11.48
CA PRO A 37 -0.87 -8.84 -12.84
C PRO A 37 0.27 -9.40 -13.71
N SER A 38 -0.07 -10.22 -14.71
CA SER A 38 0.93 -10.70 -15.65
C SER A 38 1.48 -9.53 -16.47
N ARG A 39 2.67 -9.69 -17.09
CA ARG A 39 3.25 -8.61 -17.92
C ARG A 39 2.28 -8.11 -19.00
N ASN A 40 1.51 -9.02 -19.59
CA ASN A 40 0.50 -8.67 -20.60
C ASN A 40 -0.65 -7.83 -19.99
N ASP A 41 -1.03 -8.11 -18.74
CA ASP A 41 -2.06 -7.33 -18.05
C ASP A 41 -1.54 -5.92 -17.73
N TRP A 42 -0.27 -5.80 -17.34
CA TRP A 42 0.39 -4.50 -17.19
C TRP A 42 0.47 -3.75 -18.51
N ASP A 43 0.86 -4.42 -19.59
CA ASP A 43 0.89 -3.79 -20.91
C ASP A 43 -0.50 -3.27 -21.25
N LEU A 44 -1.58 -4.04 -21.07
CA LEU A 44 -2.95 -3.56 -21.35
C LEU A 44 -3.39 -2.39 -20.47
N LEU A 45 -3.03 -2.40 -19.19
CA LEU A 45 -3.40 -1.35 -18.24
C LEU A 45 -2.66 -0.02 -18.49
N PHE A 46 -1.43 -0.10 -18.99
CA PHE A 46 -0.55 1.07 -19.14
C PHE A 46 -0.27 1.49 -20.58
N GLN A 47 -0.56 0.66 -21.58
CA GLN A 47 -0.42 1.00 -23.00
C GLN A 47 -1.06 2.35 -23.33
N PRO A 48 -2.34 2.62 -23.00
CA PRO A 48 -2.96 3.90 -23.36
C PRO A 48 -2.26 5.12 -22.74
N LEU A 49 -1.77 4.98 -21.50
CA LEU A 49 -1.06 6.05 -20.79
C LEU A 49 0.27 6.39 -21.48
N PHE A 50 0.99 5.37 -21.95
CA PHE A 50 2.24 5.56 -22.67
C PHE A 50 2.01 5.98 -24.12
N ASP A 51 0.99 5.46 -24.78
CA ASP A 51 0.64 5.83 -26.15
C ASP A 51 0.25 7.29 -26.25
N GLU A 52 -0.48 7.82 -25.27
CA GLU A 52 -0.81 9.24 -25.17
C GLU A 52 0.42 10.10 -24.90
N LEU A 53 1.39 9.61 -24.10
CA LEU A 53 2.64 10.33 -23.82
C LEU A 53 3.60 10.35 -25.02
N LEU A 54 3.73 9.22 -25.72
CA LEU A 54 4.64 9.05 -26.85
C LEU A 54 4.06 9.61 -28.15
N ASN A 55 2.73 9.52 -28.32
CA ASN A 55 2.00 10.00 -29.48
C ASN A 55 0.86 10.89 -29.00
N PRO A 56 1.17 12.08 -28.44
CA PRO A 56 0.12 12.98 -28.02
C PRO A 56 -0.78 13.31 -29.22
N PRO A 57 -2.10 13.30 -29.06
CA PRO A 57 -2.99 13.74 -30.12
C PRO A 57 -2.55 15.15 -30.54
N PRO A 58 -2.64 15.48 -31.85
CA PRO A 58 -2.38 16.85 -32.28
C PRO A 58 -3.30 17.75 -31.46
N SER A 59 -2.69 18.61 -30.63
CA SER A 59 -3.41 19.53 -29.76
C SER A 59 -4.54 20.16 -30.57
N VAL A 60 -5.78 19.95 -30.13
CA VAL A 60 -7.00 20.54 -30.70
C VAL A 60 -7.01 22.07 -30.55
N ASP A 61 -5.91 22.68 -30.11
CA ASP A 61 -5.61 24.10 -30.33
C ASP A 61 -4.22 24.26 -30.95
N ASN A 62 -4.20 24.44 -32.26
CA ASN A 62 -3.16 25.17 -32.99
C ASN A 62 -3.80 26.08 -34.06
N GLN A 63 -5.04 26.51 -33.85
CA GLN A 63 -5.70 27.53 -34.67
C GLN A 63 -5.30 28.94 -34.20
N ASP A 64 -4.00 29.23 -34.01
CA ASP A 64 -3.56 30.63 -33.88
C ASP A 64 -2.05 30.88 -34.09
N ALA A 65 -1.37 30.07 -34.90
CA ALA A 65 0.04 30.29 -35.24
C ALA A 65 0.29 30.40 -36.75
N LYS A 66 -0.69 30.91 -37.51
CA LYS A 66 -0.47 31.36 -38.89
C LYS A 66 -1.16 32.69 -39.14
N VAL A 67 -0.69 33.72 -38.43
CA VAL A 67 -0.80 35.12 -38.86
C VAL A 67 0.60 35.68 -38.90
N ILE A 68 1.34 35.39 -39.98
CA ILE A 68 2.40 36.20 -40.59
C ILE A 68 2.67 35.69 -42.01
#